data_AF-A0A4P5VHK1-F1
#
_entry.id   AF-A0A4P5VHK1-F1
#
_cell.length_a   1.000
_cell.length_b   1.000
_cell.length_c   1.000
_cell.angle_alpha   90.00
_cell.angle_beta   90.00
_cell.angle_gamma   90.00
#
_symmetry.space_group_name_H-M   'P 1'
#
loop_
_entity.id
_entity.type
_entity.pdbx_description
1 polymer ?
#
loop_
_entity_poly.entity_id
_entity_poly.type
_entity_poly.pdbx_seq_one_letter_code
_entity_poly.pdbx_strand_id
1 'polypeptide(L)'
;MLTVKQDGSDVVVIGKGSANTNDLAPKISADDYTNVLTDTQIYAGPDAFTGVTTPPVDVNLWGGLTGPILFGNDPNIFEIPSFGFGDLFGIVADNGLGQSLLVLPSGYVSGGSLNGTSRFSGFTLANLGLNPGVFSWTWGTNSNADSLELRIEPVPAPAPVPAPLPLAGGAMAWSLAKRMRRASRGQRLHASLITSKTQH
;
A
#
# COMPACT_ATOMS: atom_id res chain seq x y z
N MET A 1 0.47 -16.34 9.81
CA MET A 1 0.62 -14.89 9.54
C MET A 1 0.73 -14.67 8.04
N LEU A 2 0.05 -13.64 7.55
CA LEU A 2 0.16 -13.10 6.20
C LEU A 2 0.78 -11.70 6.28
N THR A 3 1.67 -11.38 5.36
CA THR A 3 2.27 -10.05 5.23
C THR A 3 2.10 -9.59 3.80
N VAL A 4 1.52 -8.40 3.64
CA VAL A 4 1.33 -7.75 2.35
C VAL A 4 2.19 -6.51 2.31
N LYS A 5 2.97 -6.36 1.25
CA LYS A 5 3.82 -5.19 1.07
C LYS A 5 3.88 -4.79 -0.40
N GLN A 6 4.09 -3.51 -0.63
CA GLN A 6 4.41 -3.01 -1.96
C GLN A 6 5.92 -3.14 -2.20
N ASP A 7 6.29 -3.79 -3.30
CA ASP A 7 7.66 -4.03 -3.74
C ASP A 7 7.85 -3.40 -5.13
N GLY A 8 8.27 -2.13 -5.15
CA GLY A 8 8.35 -1.36 -6.38
C GLY A 8 6.96 -1.11 -6.99
N SER A 9 6.77 -1.60 -8.21
CA SER A 9 5.51 -1.49 -8.98
C SER A 9 4.51 -2.62 -8.69
N ASP A 10 4.85 -3.53 -7.77
CA ASP A 10 4.08 -4.74 -7.53
C ASP A 10 3.67 -4.84 -6.07
N VAL A 11 2.67 -5.67 -5.77
CA VAL A 11 2.33 -6.07 -4.40
C VAL A 11 2.67 -7.53 -4.19
N VAL A 12 3.27 -7.84 -3.05
CA VAL A 12 3.65 -9.20 -2.66
C VAL A 12 2.92 -9.58 -1.39
N VAL A 13 2.32 -10.76 -1.39
CA VAL A 13 1.74 -11.41 -0.20
C VAL A 13 2.65 -12.57 0.19
N ILE A 14 3.06 -12.61 1.44
CA ILE A 14 3.92 -13.66 2.01
C ILE A 14 3.17 -14.28 3.18
N GLY A 15 2.96 -15.59 3.13
CA GLY A 15 2.34 -16.34 4.21
C GLY A 15 3.34 -17.27 4.87
N LYS A 16 3.38 -17.28 6.21
CA LYS A 16 4.07 -18.29 7.00
C LYS A 16 3.32 -18.63 8.28
N GLY A 17 3.35 -19.89 8.70
CA GLY A 17 2.87 -20.29 10.03
C GLY A 17 2.32 -21.70 10.08
N SER A 18 1.35 -21.91 10.96
CA SER A 18 0.55 -23.12 11.10
C SER A 18 -0.83 -22.69 11.60
N ALA A 19 -1.83 -23.55 11.40
CA ALA A 19 -3.17 -23.40 11.95
C ALA A 19 -3.59 -24.67 12.71
N ASN A 20 -4.14 -24.51 13.90
CA ASN A 20 -4.83 -25.57 14.65
C ASN A 20 -6.29 -25.64 14.18
N THR A 21 -6.67 -26.75 13.58
CA THR A 21 -8.02 -26.95 13.01
C THR A 21 -8.96 -27.72 13.93
N ASN A 22 -8.55 -28.05 15.16
CA ASN A 22 -9.29 -28.95 16.05
C ASN A 22 -10.62 -28.36 16.55
N ASP A 23 -10.73 -27.02 16.61
CA ASP A 23 -11.94 -26.28 17.03
C ASP A 23 -12.51 -25.40 15.90
N LEU A 24 -12.17 -25.66 14.64
CA LEU A 24 -12.78 -24.95 13.51
C LEU A 24 -14.12 -25.58 13.12
N ALA A 25 -15.08 -24.74 12.71
CA ALA A 25 -16.36 -25.24 12.22
C ALA A 25 -16.18 -25.94 10.86
N PRO A 26 -16.93 -27.02 10.58
CA PRO A 26 -16.69 -27.85 9.41
C PRO A 26 -16.80 -27.12 8.07
N LYS A 27 -16.04 -27.68 7.12
CA LYS A 27 -15.97 -27.45 5.67
C LYS A 27 -17.29 -27.00 5.04
N ILE A 28 -17.33 -25.78 4.51
CA ILE A 28 -18.20 -25.50 3.35
C ILE A 28 -17.42 -26.01 2.14
N SER A 29 -17.97 -26.93 1.33
CA SER A 29 -17.26 -27.40 0.13
C SER A 29 -17.07 -26.21 -0.80
N ALA A 30 -15.91 -26.10 -1.46
CA ALA A 30 -15.70 -25.08 -2.49
C ALA A 30 -16.73 -25.20 -3.64
N ASP A 31 -17.35 -26.37 -3.80
CA ASP A 31 -18.44 -26.62 -4.76
C ASP A 31 -19.75 -25.90 -4.37
N ASP A 32 -19.96 -25.59 -3.09
CA ASP A 32 -21.09 -24.77 -2.62
C ASP A 32 -20.80 -23.25 -2.78
N TYR A 33 -19.59 -22.88 -3.22
CA TYR A 33 -19.10 -21.50 -3.34
C TYR A 33 -19.32 -20.86 -4.72
N THR A 34 -20.20 -21.41 -5.58
CA THR A 34 -20.38 -20.89 -6.95
C THR A 34 -21.04 -19.51 -7.05
N ASN A 35 -21.45 -18.89 -5.93
CA ASN A 35 -22.18 -17.62 -5.92
C ASN A 35 -21.57 -16.52 -5.04
N VAL A 36 -20.35 -16.71 -4.54
CA VAL A 36 -19.74 -15.75 -3.61
C VAL A 36 -18.67 -14.94 -4.33
N LEU A 37 -19.13 -13.97 -5.13
CA LEU A 37 -18.27 -13.12 -5.98
C LEU A 37 -18.10 -11.70 -5.42
N THR A 38 -18.35 -11.49 -4.13
CA THR A 38 -18.27 -10.17 -3.47
C THR A 38 -17.32 -10.17 -2.27
N ASP A 39 -16.33 -11.06 -2.27
CA ASP A 39 -15.59 -11.38 -1.06
C ASP A 39 -14.33 -10.52 -0.91
N THR A 40 -14.17 -9.95 0.28
CA THR A 40 -12.89 -9.38 0.68
C THR A 40 -11.94 -10.51 1.03
N GLN A 41 -10.96 -10.79 0.17
CA GLN A 41 -10.11 -11.97 0.31
C GLN A 41 -8.63 -11.67 0.04
N ILE A 42 -7.76 -12.45 0.68
CA ILE A 42 -6.33 -12.39 0.44
C ILE A 42 -5.64 -13.71 0.78
N TYR A 43 -4.75 -14.15 -0.12
CA TYR A 43 -4.07 -15.44 -0.03
C TYR A 43 -2.58 -15.29 -0.31
N ALA A 44 -1.81 -16.21 0.26
CA ALA A 44 -0.45 -16.51 -0.15
C ALA A 44 -0.45 -17.89 -0.82
N GLY A 45 0.37 -18.06 -1.86
CA GLY A 45 0.49 -19.32 -2.60
C GLY A 45 0.20 -19.18 -4.10
N PRO A 46 0.17 -20.31 -4.83
CA PRO A 46 -0.13 -20.35 -6.26
C PRO A 46 -1.49 -19.74 -6.62
N ASP A 47 -1.65 -19.44 -7.90
CA ASP A 47 -2.89 -18.92 -8.47
C ASP A 47 -3.99 -19.99 -8.51
N ALA A 48 -5.24 -19.51 -8.35
CA ALA A 48 -6.53 -20.19 -8.43
C ALA A 48 -7.20 -20.55 -7.10
N PHE A 49 -8.22 -19.75 -6.77
CA PHE A 49 -9.32 -20.10 -5.86
C PHE A 49 -10.53 -20.71 -6.61
N THR A 50 -10.52 -20.76 -7.93
CA THR A 50 -11.57 -21.41 -8.73
C THR A 50 -10.93 -22.02 -9.97
N GLY A 51 -11.44 -23.16 -10.45
CA GLY A 51 -10.82 -24.06 -11.45
C GLY A 51 -10.50 -23.47 -12.83
N VAL A 52 -9.67 -22.43 -12.88
CA VAL A 52 -9.17 -21.71 -14.05
C VAL A 52 -7.63 -21.75 -14.10
N THR A 53 -7.00 -22.60 -13.31
CA THR A 53 -5.67 -23.13 -13.61
C THR A 53 -5.74 -24.65 -13.65
N THR A 54 -4.95 -25.24 -14.55
CA THR A 54 -4.86 -26.69 -14.72
C THR A 54 -3.45 -27.13 -14.34
N PRO A 55 -3.28 -28.01 -13.32
CA PRO A 55 -4.31 -28.51 -12.40
C PRO A 55 -4.72 -27.44 -11.35
N PRO A 56 -5.98 -27.43 -10.89
CA PRO A 56 -6.43 -26.57 -9.79
C PRO A 56 -5.69 -26.91 -8.49
N VAL A 57 -5.45 -25.91 -7.64
CA VAL A 57 -4.97 -26.14 -6.28
C VAL A 57 -6.17 -26.34 -5.37
N ASP A 58 -6.36 -27.57 -4.90
CA ASP A 58 -7.48 -27.89 -4.01
C ASP A 58 -7.27 -27.26 -2.62
N VAL A 59 -8.30 -26.60 -2.09
CA VAL A 59 -8.31 -25.98 -0.75
C VAL A 59 -9.52 -26.41 0.06
N ASN A 60 -9.41 -26.29 1.38
CA ASN A 60 -10.51 -26.41 2.33
C ASN A 60 -10.81 -25.06 2.98
N LEU A 61 -12.10 -24.78 3.15
CA LEU A 61 -12.61 -23.58 3.82
C LEU A 61 -13.08 -23.93 5.22
N TRP A 62 -12.67 -23.15 6.21
CA TRP A 62 -13.02 -23.38 7.61
C TRP A 62 -13.69 -22.16 8.21
N GLY A 63 -14.83 -22.36 8.87
CA GLY A 63 -15.58 -21.29 9.54
C GLY A 63 -15.31 -21.25 11.05
N GLY A 64 -16.05 -20.37 11.75
CA GLY A 64 -15.93 -20.18 13.20
C GLY A 64 -14.88 -19.15 13.61
N LEU A 65 -14.44 -18.31 12.67
CA LEU A 65 -13.50 -17.22 12.91
C LEU A 65 -14.24 -16.00 13.47
N THR A 66 -13.60 -15.32 14.42
CA THR A 66 -14.00 -14.00 14.91
C THR A 66 -12.94 -12.99 14.49
N GLY A 67 -13.33 -11.94 13.78
CA GLY A 67 -12.41 -10.92 13.30
C GLY A 67 -13.10 -9.89 12.41
N PRO A 68 -12.34 -8.98 11.78
CA PRO A 68 -12.88 -7.99 10.88
C PRO A 68 -13.34 -8.64 9.57
N ILE A 69 -14.48 -8.16 9.04
CA ILE A 69 -15.00 -8.58 7.73
C ILE A 69 -14.40 -7.77 6.56
N LEU A 70 -13.63 -6.72 6.86
CA LEU A 70 -12.96 -5.86 5.88
C LEU A 70 -11.55 -5.51 6.36
N PHE A 71 -10.59 -5.48 5.44
CA PHE A 71 -9.21 -5.02 5.67
C PHE A 71 -8.75 -3.97 4.65
N GLY A 72 -9.70 -3.20 4.14
CA GLY A 72 -9.52 -2.19 3.10
C GLY A 72 -10.77 -1.31 2.99
N ASN A 73 -10.86 -0.55 1.90
CA ASN A 73 -12.02 0.33 1.64
C ASN A 73 -13.03 -0.29 0.66
N ASP A 74 -12.61 -1.30 -0.10
CA ASP A 74 -13.44 -1.99 -1.07
C ASP A 74 -13.94 -3.31 -0.46
N PRO A 75 -15.25 -3.57 -0.40
CA PRO A 75 -15.76 -4.87 0.02
C PRO A 75 -15.50 -5.98 -0.99
N ASN A 76 -15.15 -5.65 -2.24
CA ASN A 76 -14.91 -6.61 -3.32
C ASN A 76 -13.40 -6.72 -3.67
N ILE A 77 -12.54 -6.81 -2.65
CA ILE A 77 -11.10 -7.03 -2.87
C ILE A 77 -10.90 -8.45 -3.41
N PHE A 78 -11.04 -8.58 -4.72
CA PHE A 78 -10.80 -9.78 -5.50
C PHE A 78 -9.87 -9.40 -6.65
N GLU A 79 -8.62 -9.80 -6.54
CA GLU A 79 -7.70 -9.79 -7.68
C GLU A 79 -6.93 -11.11 -7.74
N ILE A 80 -6.59 -11.52 -8.95
CA ILE A 80 -5.82 -12.75 -9.19
C ILE A 80 -4.33 -12.38 -9.24
N PRO A 81 -3.46 -13.01 -8.42
CA PRO A 81 -2.03 -12.76 -8.50
C PRO A 81 -1.49 -13.20 -9.87
N SER A 82 -0.48 -12.50 -10.38
CA SER A 82 0.18 -12.85 -11.63
C SER A 82 0.93 -14.18 -11.55
N PHE A 83 1.43 -14.52 -10.36
CA PHE A 83 2.04 -15.81 -10.05
C PHE A 83 2.15 -16.00 -8.53
N GLY A 84 2.35 -17.24 -8.10
CA GLY A 84 2.65 -17.57 -6.72
C GLY A 84 3.24 -18.98 -6.58
N PHE A 85 3.69 -19.32 -5.37
CA PHE A 85 4.33 -20.59 -5.07
C PHE A 85 4.16 -20.98 -3.61
N GLY A 86 4.35 -22.27 -3.31
CA GLY A 86 4.19 -22.84 -1.97
C GLY A 86 2.76 -23.30 -1.69
N ASP A 87 2.37 -23.25 -0.43
CA ASP A 87 1.03 -23.62 0.03
C ASP A 87 0.05 -22.49 -0.26
N LEU A 88 -1.14 -22.83 -0.78
CA LEU A 88 -2.24 -21.88 -0.92
C LEU A 88 -3.03 -21.79 0.38
N PHE A 89 -2.93 -20.64 1.07
CA PHE A 89 -3.68 -20.37 2.28
C PHE A 89 -3.91 -18.88 2.50
N GLY A 90 -4.95 -18.57 3.26
CA GLY A 90 -5.23 -17.20 3.67
C GLY A 90 -6.62 -17.04 4.23
N ILE A 91 -7.27 -15.93 3.89
CA ILE A 91 -8.54 -15.53 4.51
C ILE A 91 -9.52 -15.00 3.46
N VAL A 92 -10.76 -15.46 3.58
CA VAL A 92 -11.95 -14.74 3.11
C VAL A 92 -12.48 -13.98 4.32
N ALA A 93 -12.34 -12.66 4.35
CA ALA A 93 -12.77 -11.84 5.49
C ALA A 93 -14.29 -11.78 5.60
N ASP A 94 -14.95 -11.70 4.44
CA ASP A 94 -16.40 -11.73 4.30
C ASP A 94 -16.73 -12.62 3.11
N ASN A 95 -17.60 -13.60 3.33
CA ASN A 95 -18.15 -14.50 2.33
C ASN A 95 -19.51 -14.00 1.79
N GLY A 96 -19.78 -12.70 1.83
CA GLY A 96 -21.06 -12.10 1.50
C GLY A 96 -22.20 -12.38 2.50
N LEU A 97 -21.96 -13.23 3.50
CA LEU A 97 -22.89 -13.53 4.60
C LEU A 97 -22.42 -12.93 5.94
N GLY A 98 -21.36 -12.12 5.93
CA GLY A 98 -20.76 -11.56 7.13
C GLY A 98 -19.93 -12.57 7.93
N GLN A 99 -19.44 -13.63 7.27
CA GLN A 99 -18.65 -14.67 7.91
C GLN A 99 -17.24 -14.72 7.33
N SER A 100 -16.24 -14.83 8.19
CA SER A 100 -14.86 -15.05 7.76
C SER A 100 -14.54 -16.54 7.65
N LEU A 101 -13.73 -16.90 6.65
CA LEU A 101 -13.25 -18.26 6.43
C LEU A 101 -11.74 -18.32 6.34
N LEU A 102 -11.16 -19.31 7.02
CA LEU A 102 -9.77 -19.68 6.82
C LEU A 102 -9.66 -20.61 5.61
N VAL A 103 -8.75 -20.26 4.69
CA VAL A 103 -8.44 -21.10 3.52
C VAL A 103 -7.15 -21.84 3.78
N LEU A 104 -7.16 -23.17 3.66
CA LEU A 104 -6.01 -24.05 3.87
C LEU A 104 -5.86 -25.04 2.70
N PRO A 105 -4.65 -25.55 2.41
CA PRO A 105 -4.47 -26.58 1.39
C PRO A 105 -5.31 -27.82 1.65
N SER A 106 -5.78 -28.47 0.58
CA SER A 106 -6.41 -29.78 0.67
C SER A 106 -5.41 -30.79 1.24
N GLY A 107 -5.82 -31.54 2.27
CA GLY A 107 -4.95 -32.46 2.99
C GLY A 107 -4.07 -31.82 4.07
N TYR A 108 -4.22 -30.52 4.35
CA TYR A 108 -3.56 -29.88 5.49
C TYR A 108 -3.90 -30.61 6.80
N VAL A 109 -2.86 -30.87 7.61
CA VAL A 109 -2.96 -31.50 8.93
C VAL A 109 -2.78 -30.43 10.00
N SER A 110 -3.66 -30.42 11.00
CA SER A 110 -3.61 -29.47 12.13
C SER A 110 -2.21 -29.32 12.71
N GLY A 111 -1.73 -28.07 12.84
CA GLY A 111 -0.39 -27.72 13.31
C GLY A 111 0.74 -27.90 12.26
N GLY A 112 0.43 -28.33 11.04
CA GLY A 112 1.39 -28.41 9.95
C GLY A 112 1.97 -27.06 9.54
N SER A 113 3.18 -27.06 8.99
CA SER A 113 3.80 -25.82 8.48
C SER A 113 3.11 -25.38 7.19
N LEU A 114 2.91 -24.08 7.06
CA LEU A 114 2.39 -23.38 5.88
C LEU A 114 3.41 -22.34 5.43
N ASN A 115 3.71 -22.32 4.14
CA ASN A 115 4.57 -21.32 3.52
C ASN A 115 4.14 -21.04 2.09
N GLY A 116 3.72 -19.82 1.81
CA GLY A 116 3.19 -19.41 0.52
C GLY A 116 3.64 -18.01 0.14
N THR A 117 3.66 -17.70 -1.15
CA THR A 117 3.90 -16.35 -1.66
C THR A 117 3.10 -16.12 -2.93
N SER A 118 2.54 -14.92 -3.08
CA SER A 118 1.81 -14.48 -4.27
C SER A 118 2.27 -13.08 -4.68
N ARG A 119 2.34 -12.80 -5.98
CA ARG A 119 2.72 -11.48 -6.52
C ARG A 119 1.66 -10.94 -7.47
N PHE A 120 1.28 -9.69 -7.25
CA PHE A 120 0.37 -8.89 -8.07
C PHE A 120 1.20 -7.89 -8.86
N SER A 121 1.52 -8.21 -10.11
CA SER A 121 2.39 -7.38 -10.95
C SER A 121 1.66 -6.15 -11.46
N GLY A 122 2.27 -4.97 -11.35
CA GLY A 122 1.67 -3.70 -11.78
C GLY A 122 0.59 -3.15 -10.85
N PHE A 123 0.45 -3.70 -9.64
CA PHE A 123 -0.50 -3.23 -8.64
C PHE A 123 0.17 -2.42 -7.54
N THR A 124 -0.58 -1.48 -6.97
CA THR A 124 -0.27 -0.80 -5.71
C THR A 124 -1.23 -1.27 -4.63
N LEU A 125 -0.91 -1.05 -3.35
CA LEU A 125 -1.85 -1.36 -2.26
C LEU A 125 -3.19 -0.64 -2.46
N ALA A 126 -3.15 0.62 -2.88
CA ALA A 126 -4.35 1.42 -3.14
C ALA A 126 -5.19 0.87 -4.31
N ASN A 127 -4.55 0.41 -5.39
CA ASN A 127 -5.27 -0.18 -6.53
C ASN A 127 -5.92 -1.53 -6.17
N LEU A 128 -5.35 -2.25 -5.19
CA LEU A 128 -5.95 -3.46 -4.61
C LEU A 128 -6.98 -3.14 -3.51
N GLY A 129 -7.30 -1.87 -3.24
CA GLY A 129 -8.23 -1.47 -2.19
C GLY A 129 -7.72 -1.72 -0.75
N LEU A 130 -6.43 -2.04 -0.59
CA LEU A 130 -5.82 -2.42 0.68
C LEU A 130 -5.39 -1.19 1.50
N ASN A 131 -5.70 -1.20 2.79
CA ASN A 131 -5.26 -0.19 3.74
C ASN A 131 -4.14 -0.75 4.64
N PRO A 132 -3.04 0.00 4.87
CA PRO A 132 -2.04 -0.39 5.85
C PRO A 132 -2.65 -0.59 7.25
N GLY A 133 -2.27 -1.68 7.91
CA GLY A 133 -2.87 -2.08 9.18
C GLY A 133 -2.53 -3.50 9.58
N VAL A 134 -3.01 -3.87 10.78
CA VAL A 134 -2.92 -5.24 11.30
C VAL A 134 -4.34 -5.72 11.60
N PHE A 135 -4.71 -6.84 11.00
CA PHE A 135 -6.03 -7.45 11.10
C PHE A 135 -5.85 -8.85 11.65
N SER A 136 -6.69 -9.24 12.61
CA SER A 136 -6.56 -10.53 13.28
C SER A 136 -7.90 -11.25 13.31
N TRP A 137 -7.87 -12.52 12.94
CA TRP A 137 -8.97 -13.45 13.14
C TRP A 137 -8.55 -14.49 14.16
N THR A 138 -9.42 -14.77 15.12
CA THR A 138 -9.21 -15.77 16.17
C THR A 138 -10.26 -16.85 16.07
N TRP A 139 -9.90 -18.08 16.45
CA TRP A 139 -10.82 -19.19 16.56
C TRP A 139 -10.40 -20.14 17.67
N GLY A 140 -11.29 -21.10 17.97
CA GLY A 140 -11.07 -22.10 19.00
C GLY A 140 -11.07 -21.54 20.41
N THR A 141 -10.93 -22.45 21.37
CA THR A 141 -10.89 -22.10 22.80
C THR A 141 -9.84 -22.93 23.54
N ASN A 142 -9.40 -22.45 24.70
CA ASN A 142 -8.48 -23.18 25.58
C ASN A 142 -7.21 -23.65 24.84
N SER A 143 -6.92 -24.96 24.86
CA SER A 143 -5.75 -25.56 24.19
C SER A 143 -5.81 -25.51 22.66
N ASN A 144 -6.97 -25.19 22.10
CA ASN A 144 -7.19 -25.09 20.66
C ASN A 144 -7.35 -23.65 20.17
N ALA A 145 -7.17 -22.66 21.04
CA ALA A 145 -7.19 -21.25 20.65
C ALA A 145 -6.04 -20.96 19.68
N ASP A 146 -6.36 -20.35 18.55
CA ASP A 146 -5.38 -19.98 17.51
C ASP A 146 -5.84 -18.74 16.73
N SER A 147 -4.97 -18.20 15.88
CA SER A 147 -5.21 -16.94 15.17
C SER A 147 -4.48 -16.80 13.83
N LEU A 148 -5.03 -15.96 12.97
CA LEU A 148 -4.41 -15.49 11.73
C LEU A 148 -4.24 -13.98 11.81
N GLU A 149 -2.98 -13.52 11.80
CA GLU A 149 -2.66 -12.11 11.59
C GLU A 149 -2.40 -11.82 10.10
N LEU A 150 -3.09 -10.82 9.56
CA LEU A 150 -2.79 -10.15 8.29
C LEU A 150 -2.16 -8.79 8.60
N ARG A 151 -0.94 -8.59 8.11
CA ARG A 151 -0.22 -7.32 8.20
C ARG A 151 -0.07 -6.70 6.83
N ILE A 152 -0.66 -5.54 6.62
CA ILE A 152 -0.48 -4.73 5.41
C ILE A 152 0.49 -3.61 5.74
N GLU A 153 1.69 -3.66 5.17
CA GLU A 153 2.76 -2.70 5.42
C GLU A 153 2.46 -1.35 4.75
N PRO A 154 2.78 -0.21 5.41
CA PRO A 154 2.66 1.09 4.77
C PRO A 154 3.67 1.23 3.63
N VAL A 155 3.27 1.91 2.55
CA VAL A 155 4.20 2.28 1.47
C VAL A 155 5.25 3.24 2.05
N PRO A 156 6.56 2.97 1.91
CA PRO A 156 7.59 3.89 2.36
C PRO A 156 7.41 5.27 1.71
N ALA A 157 7.42 6.32 2.53
CA ALA A 157 7.35 7.68 2.01
C ALA A 157 8.54 7.96 1.08
N PRO A 158 8.36 8.69 -0.04
CA PRO A 158 9.48 9.14 -0.85
C PRO A 158 10.49 9.87 0.04
N ALA A 159 11.77 9.52 -0.07
CA ALA A 159 12.81 10.22 0.66
C ALA A 159 12.71 11.74 0.40
N PRO A 160 12.89 12.60 1.42
CA PRO A 160 12.88 14.04 1.21
C PRO A 160 13.91 14.40 0.12
N VAL A 161 13.45 14.93 -1.00
CA VAL A 161 14.36 15.45 -2.03
C VAL A 161 15.10 16.62 -1.37
N PRO A 162 16.45 16.62 -1.32
CA PRO A 162 17.19 17.77 -0.80
C PRO A 162 16.74 19.02 -1.56
N ALA A 163 16.21 20.01 -0.84
CA ALA A 163 15.83 21.27 -1.45
C ALA A 163 17.07 21.82 -2.20
N PRO A 164 16.93 22.27 -3.47
CA PRO A 164 18.05 22.87 -4.18
C PRO A 164 18.54 24.06 -3.35
N LEU A 165 19.82 24.01 -2.95
CA LEU A 165 20.51 25.11 -2.29
C LEU A 165 20.27 26.38 -3.12
N PRO A 166 19.73 27.47 -2.55
CA PRO A 166 19.66 28.72 -3.28
C PRO A 166 21.10 29.16 -3.58
N LEU A 167 21.50 29.09 -4.85
CA LEU A 167 22.73 29.73 -5.31
C LEU A 167 22.59 31.21 -4.95
N ALA A 168 23.38 31.67 -3.99
CA ALA A 168 23.45 33.05 -3.57
C ALA A 168 23.95 33.94 -4.72
N GLY A 169 23.05 34.28 -5.64
CA GLY A 169 23.24 35.31 -6.67
C GLY A 169 23.16 36.68 -6.03
N GLY A 170 24.16 37.06 -5.25
CA GLY A 170 24.16 38.27 -4.44
C GLY A 170 25.52 38.95 -4.33
N ALA A 171 26.24 39.18 -5.44
CA ALA A 171 27.52 39.90 -5.38
C ALA A 171 27.95 40.68 -6.64
N MET A 172 27.05 41.06 -7.57
CA MET A 172 27.47 41.87 -8.75
C MET A 172 26.70 43.18 -9.01
N ALA A 173 25.73 43.57 -8.16
CA ALA A 173 24.96 44.80 -8.39
C ALA A 173 25.53 46.08 -7.72
N TRP A 174 26.56 45.97 -6.86
CA TRP A 174 27.03 47.12 -6.05
C TRP A 174 28.26 47.86 -6.61
N SER A 175 28.95 47.30 -7.61
CA SER A 175 30.17 47.90 -8.18
C SER A 175 29.91 48.93 -9.29
N LEU A 176 28.72 48.96 -9.91
CA LEU A 176 28.42 49.93 -10.98
C LEU A 176 27.77 51.24 -10.47
N ALA A 177 27.08 51.22 -9.33
CA ALA A 177 26.31 52.36 -8.83
C ALA A 177 27.17 53.48 -8.16
N LYS A 178 28.41 53.18 -7.74
CA LYS A 178 29.30 54.21 -7.14
C LYS A 178 30.02 55.08 -8.16
N ARG A 179 30.05 54.70 -9.44
CA ARG A 179 30.74 55.48 -10.49
C ARG A 179 29.87 56.60 -11.09
N MET A 180 28.55 56.57 -10.93
CA MET A 180 27.66 57.59 -11.49
C MET A 180 27.28 58.73 -10.52
N ARG A 181 27.59 58.62 -9.22
CA ARG A 181 27.28 59.69 -8.24
C ARG A 181 28.37 60.75 -8.05
N ARG A 182 29.55 60.60 -8.68
CA ARG A 182 30.64 61.59 -8.61
C ARG A 182 30.75 62.53 -9.81
N ALA A 183 29.90 62.38 -10.83
CA ALA A 183 29.99 63.19 -12.05
C ALA A 183 28.98 64.36 -12.14
N SER A 184 28.06 64.53 -11.17
CA SER A 184 26.94 65.48 -11.27
C SER A 184 26.88 66.55 -10.17
N ARG A 185 27.98 66.79 -9.45
CA ARG A 185 28.08 67.86 -8.41
C ARG A 185 29.18 68.91 -8.67
N GLY A 186 29.70 69.01 -9.90
CA GLY A 186 30.83 69.88 -10.24
C GLY A 186 30.55 71.06 -11.17
N GLN A 187 29.32 71.29 -11.63
CA GLN A 187 29.00 72.39 -12.55
C GLN A 187 27.65 73.02 -12.23
N ARG A 188 27.57 73.87 -11.20
CA ARG A 188 26.39 74.75 -11.04
C ARG A 188 26.56 75.95 -10.10
N LEU A 189 27.75 76.56 -10.02
CA LEU A 189 27.92 77.86 -9.37
C LEU A 189 28.99 78.69 -10.08
N HIS A 190 28.62 79.32 -11.19
CA HIS A 190 29.21 80.57 -11.72
C HIS A 190 28.52 80.92 -13.04
N ALA A 191 27.36 81.57 -12.95
CA ALA A 191 26.83 82.40 -14.03
C ALA A 191 26.20 83.62 -13.36
N SER A 192 27.05 84.62 -13.18
CA SER A 192 26.73 85.92 -12.62
C SER A 192 26.25 86.82 -13.76
N LEU A 193 25.11 87.49 -13.53
CA LEU A 193 24.84 88.90 -13.85
C LEU A 193 24.54 89.36 -15.30
N ILE A 194 23.56 90.29 -15.34
CA ILE A 194 23.26 91.36 -16.33
C ILE A 194 22.21 90.98 -17.40
N THR A 195 20.93 91.35 -17.26
CA THR A 195 20.25 92.69 -17.37
C THR A 195 19.97 93.14 -18.80
N SER A 196 18.68 93.42 -19.09
CA SER A 196 18.15 94.64 -19.75
C SER A 196 17.13 94.41 -20.88
N LYS A 197 15.91 94.95 -20.66
CA LYS A 197 14.97 95.68 -21.57
C LYS A 197 14.54 95.00 -22.89
N THR A 198 13.31 95.15 -23.41
CA THR A 198 12.52 96.38 -23.62
C THR A 198 11.06 96.02 -23.95
N GLN A 199 10.18 97.00 -23.73
CA GLN A 199 8.75 97.11 -24.08
C GLN A 199 8.42 96.84 -25.56
N HIS A 200 7.24 96.31 -25.85
CA HIS A 200 6.03 97.09 -26.21
C HIS A 200 4.77 96.22 -26.15
#